data_AF-A0A063ZBD8-F1
#
_entry.id   AF-A0A063ZBD8-F1
#
_cell.length_a   1.000
_cell.length_b   1.000
_cell.length_c   1.000
_cell.angle_alpha   90.00
_cell.angle_beta   90.00
_cell.angle_gamma   90.00
#
_symmetry.space_group_name_H-M   'P 1'
#
loop_
_entity.id
_entity.type
_entity.pdbx_description
1 polymer ?
#
loop_
_entity_poly.entity_id
_entity_poly.type
_entity_poly.pdbx_seq_one_letter_code
_entity_poly.pdbx_strand_id
1 'polypeptide(L)'
;MILALVFACGLLAGFGIYAIIAPPPDPERIALYTDDAPEPIGPYSQAVQSGDYLFISGQIGLDPVTGNLSGTAAGEARQAMENLRAILAEGGLDFPDVVQTRIYLTDLADFDAVNAVYAEYFNEPYPARATMQVAALPKGSRVEIEMIANVR
;
A
#
# COMPACT_ATOMS: atom_id res chain seq x y z
N MET A 1 -66.94 32.15 19.18
CA MET A 1 -65.62 32.81 19.27
C MET A 1 -64.74 31.98 20.19
N ILE A 2 -63.82 31.24 19.59
CA ILE A 2 -62.55 30.77 20.15
C ILE A 2 -62.66 29.75 21.30
N LEU A 3 -62.76 28.49 20.89
CA LEU A 3 -62.23 27.33 21.61
C LEU A 3 -60.93 26.91 20.91
N ALA A 4 -59.95 26.42 21.68
CA ALA A 4 -58.69 25.78 21.27
C ALA A 4 -57.52 26.68 20.84
N LEU A 5 -56.63 26.97 21.79
CA LEU A 5 -55.20 27.31 21.67
C LEU A 5 -54.73 27.45 23.13
N VAL A 6 -53.78 26.74 23.73
CA VAL A 6 -52.41 26.40 23.33
C VAL A 6 -51.95 25.31 24.32
N PHE A 7 -51.80 24.05 23.91
CA PHE A 7 -51.09 23.03 24.70
C PHE A 7 -50.62 21.87 23.79
N ALA A 8 -49.75 22.19 22.83
CA ALA A 8 -49.02 21.17 22.06
C ALA A 8 -47.88 21.84 21.26
N CYS A 9 -46.73 22.11 21.88
CA CYS A 9 -45.51 22.45 21.12
C CYS A 9 -44.24 22.37 21.98
N GLY A 10 -43.94 21.21 22.56
CA GLY A 10 -42.71 21.08 23.32
C GLY A 10 -42.27 19.64 23.53
N LEU A 11 -42.04 18.86 22.47
CA LEU A 11 -41.24 17.63 22.59
C LEU A 11 -40.75 17.00 21.27
N LEU A 12 -40.27 17.73 20.25
CA LEU A 12 -39.72 17.07 19.04
C LEU A 12 -38.51 17.76 18.36
N ALA A 13 -37.73 18.59 19.07
CA ALA A 13 -36.61 19.32 18.45
C ALA A 13 -35.20 18.87 18.88
N GLY A 14 -35.04 17.69 19.49
CA GLY A 14 -33.77 17.25 20.09
C GLY A 14 -32.94 16.25 19.29
N PHE A 15 -33.52 15.53 18.32
CA PHE A 15 -32.85 14.38 17.68
C PHE A 15 -32.40 14.63 16.23
N GLY A 16 -32.73 15.77 15.63
CA GLY A 16 -32.56 15.99 14.18
C GLY A 16 -31.23 16.60 13.72
N ILE A 17 -30.37 17.07 14.63
CA ILE A 17 -29.20 17.89 14.24
C ILE A 17 -27.86 17.21 14.61
N TYR A 18 -27.85 16.25 15.55
CA TYR A 18 -26.60 15.61 15.99
C TYR A 18 -26.08 14.51 15.03
N ALA A 19 -26.90 14.04 14.09
CA ALA A 19 -26.51 12.99 13.14
C ALA A 19 -25.71 13.50 11.93
N ILE A 20 -25.54 14.82 11.76
CA ILE A 20 -24.90 15.41 10.57
C ILE A 20 -23.40 15.69 10.79
N ILE A 21 -22.87 15.44 11.99
CA ILE A 21 -21.46 15.74 12.35
C ILE A 21 -20.75 14.55 13.00
N ALA A 22 -21.21 13.32 12.73
CA ALA A 22 -20.34 12.18 12.98
C ALA A 22 -19.25 12.21 11.88
N PRO A 23 -17.94 12.17 12.20
CA PRO A 23 -16.94 11.89 11.19
C PRO A 23 -17.34 10.60 10.46
N PRO A 24 -17.07 10.47 9.15
CA PRO A 24 -17.32 9.22 8.46
C PRO A 24 -16.67 8.08 9.27
N PRO A 25 -17.30 6.90 9.32
CA PRO A 25 -16.69 5.76 9.99
C PRO A 25 -15.26 5.59 9.46
N ASP A 26 -14.32 5.27 10.35
CA ASP A 26 -12.93 5.03 9.95
C ASP A 26 -12.92 4.11 8.74
N PRO A 27 -12.12 4.42 7.70
CA PRO A 27 -12.10 3.61 6.49
C PRO A 27 -11.84 2.16 6.86
N GLU A 28 -12.73 1.26 6.42
CA GLU A 28 -12.57 -0.16 6.61
C GLU A 28 -11.18 -0.58 6.10
N ARG A 29 -10.46 -1.35 6.91
CA ARG A 29 -9.12 -1.83 6.57
C ARG A 29 -9.21 -3.27 6.13
N ILE A 30 -8.90 -3.51 4.87
CA ILE A 30 -8.95 -4.84 4.26
C ILE A 30 -7.52 -5.28 4.00
N ALA A 31 -7.09 -6.37 4.65
CA ALA A 31 -5.78 -6.95 4.40
C ALA A 31 -5.84 -7.86 3.17
N LEU A 32 -4.87 -7.71 2.27
CA LEU A 32 -4.74 -8.51 1.06
C LEU A 32 -3.56 -9.48 1.18
N TYR A 33 -3.77 -10.69 0.66
CA TYR A 33 -2.79 -11.78 0.69
C TYR A 33 -2.87 -12.60 -0.59
N THR A 34 -1.71 -12.96 -1.14
CA THR A 34 -1.56 -13.86 -2.27
C THR A 34 -0.41 -14.84 -2.02
N ASP A 35 -0.56 -16.06 -2.51
CA ASP A 35 0.46 -17.12 -2.45
C ASP A 35 1.59 -16.89 -3.48
N ASP A 36 1.37 -15.97 -4.44
CA ASP A 36 2.34 -15.60 -5.47
C ASP A 36 3.37 -14.56 -5.00
N ALA A 37 3.30 -14.14 -3.73
CA ALA A 37 4.27 -13.28 -3.07
C ALA A 37 4.68 -13.86 -1.71
N PRO A 38 5.85 -13.51 -1.17
CA PRO A 38 6.31 -14.08 0.10
C PRO A 38 5.32 -13.87 1.25
N GLU A 39 5.10 -14.94 2.03
CA GLU A 39 4.29 -14.87 3.24
C GLU A 39 4.94 -13.93 4.28
N PRO A 40 4.13 -13.11 4.98
CA PRO A 40 4.62 -12.31 6.09
C PRO A 40 5.21 -13.17 7.23
N ILE A 41 6.44 -12.86 7.64
CA ILE A 41 7.14 -13.59 8.73
C ILE A 41 6.92 -12.90 10.09
N GLY A 42 6.01 -11.92 10.16
CA GLY A 42 5.77 -11.10 11.35
C GLY A 42 4.37 -10.49 11.37
N PRO A 43 4.08 -9.60 12.33
CA PRO A 43 2.75 -9.02 12.51
C PRO A 43 2.48 -7.88 11.51
N TYR A 44 2.51 -8.19 10.22
CA TYR A 44 2.18 -7.28 9.13
C TYR A 44 1.46 -8.03 7.99
N SER A 45 0.76 -7.29 7.14
CA SER A 45 0.08 -7.83 5.95
C SER A 45 0.91 -7.55 4.70
N GLN A 46 0.74 -8.34 3.63
CA GLN A 46 1.40 -8.02 2.35
C GLN A 46 0.95 -6.64 1.84
N ALA A 47 -0.35 -6.37 1.92
CA ALA A 47 -0.91 -5.04 1.75
C ALA A 47 -2.17 -4.82 2.60
N VAL A 48 -2.52 -3.56 2.80
CA VAL A 48 -3.77 -3.13 3.42
C VAL A 48 -4.42 -2.06 2.55
N GLN A 49 -5.64 -2.31 2.13
CA GLN A 49 -6.50 -1.29 1.53
C GLN A 49 -7.19 -0.49 2.64
N SER A 50 -7.18 0.84 2.51
CA SER A 50 -7.92 1.74 3.39
C SER A 50 -8.41 2.95 2.60
N GLY A 51 -9.73 3.01 2.39
CA GLY A 51 -10.34 3.98 1.47
C GLY A 51 -9.84 3.77 0.04
N ASP A 52 -9.44 4.87 -0.60
CA ASP A 52 -9.03 4.91 -2.02
C ASP A 52 -7.55 4.55 -2.25
N TYR A 53 -6.88 3.99 -1.23
CA TYR A 53 -5.46 3.67 -1.30
C TYR A 53 -5.17 2.24 -0.85
N LEU A 54 -4.25 1.61 -1.58
CA LEU A 54 -3.60 0.37 -1.21
C LEU A 54 -2.18 0.67 -0.72
N PHE A 55 -1.91 0.30 0.53
CA PHE A 55 -0.59 0.41 1.15
C PHE A 55 0.09 -0.95 1.10
N ILE A 56 1.18 -1.06 0.35
CA ILE A 56 1.89 -2.31 0.14
C ILE A 56 3.16 -2.30 1.00
N SER A 57 3.33 -3.36 1.79
CA SER A 57 4.52 -3.54 2.63
C SER A 57 5.79 -3.67 1.78
N GLY A 58 6.95 -3.34 2.37
CA GLY A 58 8.24 -3.49 1.71
C GLY A 58 8.49 -4.91 1.20
N GLN A 59 8.77 -5.01 -0.10
CA GLN A 59 9.12 -6.25 -0.76
C GLN A 59 10.61 -6.32 -0.99
N ILE A 60 11.25 -7.32 -0.39
CA ILE A 60 12.61 -7.74 -0.72
C ILE A 60 12.59 -8.70 -1.91
N GLY A 61 13.76 -8.92 -2.52
CA GLY A 61 13.94 -9.82 -3.66
C GLY A 61 13.88 -11.32 -3.36
N LEU A 62 12.96 -11.73 -2.48
CA LEU A 62 12.78 -13.10 -2.05
C LEU A 62 11.85 -13.85 -3.01
N ASP A 63 12.32 -14.97 -3.56
CA ASP A 63 11.50 -15.87 -4.36
C ASP A 63 10.43 -16.54 -3.47
N PRO A 64 9.13 -16.43 -3.78
CA PRO A 64 8.06 -16.96 -2.95
C PRO A 64 8.02 -18.51 -2.92
N VAL A 65 8.57 -19.17 -3.94
CA VAL A 65 8.60 -20.64 -4.04
C VAL A 65 9.83 -21.20 -3.33
N THR A 66 11.00 -20.61 -3.55
CA THR A 66 12.27 -21.16 -3.03
C THR A 66 12.72 -20.53 -1.72
N GLY A 67 12.19 -19.35 -1.37
CA GLY A 67 12.60 -18.60 -0.19
C GLY A 67 14.03 -18.06 -0.25
N ASN A 68 14.62 -17.98 -1.45
CA ASN A 68 16.00 -17.52 -1.67
C ASN A 68 16.05 -16.11 -2.27
N LEU A 69 17.15 -15.41 -2.00
CA LEU A 69 17.50 -14.14 -2.63
C LEU A 69 18.35 -14.39 -3.87
N SER A 70 18.27 -13.48 -4.84
CA SER A 70 19.23 -13.45 -5.94
C SER A 70 20.64 -13.11 -5.44
N GLY A 71 21.68 -13.56 -6.15
CA GLY A 71 23.07 -13.19 -5.85
C GLY A 71 23.45 -11.75 -6.23
N THR A 72 22.54 -10.98 -6.83
CA THR A 72 22.79 -9.63 -7.36
C THR A 72 21.66 -8.68 -6.99
N ALA A 73 21.97 -7.40 -6.78
CA ALA A 73 20.95 -6.37 -6.48
C ALA A 73 19.92 -6.21 -7.60
N ALA A 74 20.32 -6.32 -8.88
CA ALA A 74 19.39 -6.28 -10.01
C ALA A 74 18.42 -7.47 -10.01
N GLY A 75 18.91 -8.69 -9.70
CA GLY A 75 18.07 -9.86 -9.60
C GLY A 75 17.11 -9.79 -8.41
N GLU A 76 17.57 -9.27 -7.27
CA GLU A 76 16.71 -9.01 -6.12
C GLU A 76 15.65 -7.94 -6.44
N ALA A 77 16.03 -6.86 -7.15
CA ALA A 77 15.09 -5.82 -7.57
C ALA A 77 14.00 -6.40 -8.48
N ARG A 78 14.38 -7.26 -9.44
CA ARG A 78 13.43 -7.92 -10.33
C ARG A 78 12.44 -8.78 -9.55
N GLN A 79 12.94 -9.60 -8.62
CA GLN A 79 12.08 -10.43 -7.80
C GLN A 79 11.16 -9.58 -6.89
N ALA A 80 11.67 -8.49 -6.30
CA ALA A 80 10.86 -7.57 -5.51
C ALA A 80 9.73 -6.95 -6.35
N MET A 81 10.02 -6.57 -7.60
CA MET A 81 9.00 -6.05 -8.52
C MET A 81 7.97 -7.11 -8.93
N GLU A 82 8.37 -8.37 -9.14
CA GLU A 82 7.41 -9.47 -9.37
C GLU A 82 6.51 -9.74 -8.16
N ASN A 83 7.07 -9.69 -6.95
CA ASN A 83 6.29 -9.82 -5.72
C ASN A 83 5.28 -8.66 -5.59
N LEU A 84 5.70 -7.43 -5.90
CA LEU A 84 4.81 -6.25 -5.92
C LEU A 84 3.71 -6.37 -6.95
N ARG A 85 4.01 -6.91 -8.15
CA ARG A 85 3.02 -7.18 -9.19
C ARG A 85 1.95 -8.16 -8.71
N ALA A 86 2.35 -9.24 -8.04
CA ALA A 86 1.42 -10.22 -7.49
C ALA A 86 0.50 -9.58 -6.43
N ILE A 87 1.05 -8.77 -5.53
CA ILE A 87 0.27 -8.09 -4.48
C ILE A 87 -0.68 -7.03 -5.07
N LEU A 88 -0.24 -6.27 -6.06
CA LEU A 88 -1.10 -5.33 -6.79
C LEU A 88 -2.28 -6.07 -7.45
N ALA A 89 -2.00 -7.19 -8.11
CA ALA A 89 -3.01 -8.00 -8.78
C ALA A 89 -4.07 -8.56 -7.82
N GLU A 90 -3.70 -8.92 -6.59
CA GLU A 90 -4.65 -9.33 -5.54
C GLU A 90 -5.64 -8.20 -5.20
N GLY A 91 -5.19 -6.94 -5.28
CA GLY A 91 -6.06 -5.75 -5.16
C GLY A 91 -6.78 -5.35 -6.44
N GLY A 92 -6.66 -6.12 -7.52
CA GLY A 92 -7.18 -5.76 -8.84
C GLY A 92 -6.47 -4.56 -9.50
N LEU A 93 -5.24 -4.27 -9.08
CA LEU A 93 -4.42 -3.15 -9.54
C LEU A 93 -3.21 -3.64 -10.35
N ASP A 94 -2.52 -2.69 -11.00
CA ASP A 94 -1.24 -2.91 -11.66
C ASP A 94 -0.31 -1.69 -11.47
N PHE A 95 0.91 -1.71 -11.98
CA PHE A 95 1.89 -0.63 -11.85
C PHE A 95 1.39 0.77 -12.24
N PRO A 96 0.51 0.96 -13.24
CA PRO A 96 -0.07 2.28 -13.55
C PRO A 96 -0.88 2.91 -12.41
N ASP A 97 -1.34 2.11 -11.43
CA ASP A 97 -2.12 2.59 -10.29
C ASP A 97 -1.21 3.07 -9.14
N VAL A 98 0.09 2.82 -9.22
CA VAL A 98 1.07 3.19 -8.20
C VAL A 98 1.35 4.69 -8.27
N VAL A 99 1.15 5.38 -7.15
CA VAL A 99 1.36 6.83 -7.03
C VAL A 99 2.66 7.18 -6.34
N GLN A 100 3.20 6.29 -5.50
CA GLN A 100 4.46 6.50 -4.80
C GLN A 100 5.22 5.20 -4.57
N THR A 101 6.55 5.25 -4.69
CA THR A 101 7.46 4.19 -4.28
C THR A 101 8.54 4.69 -3.31
N ARG A 102 9.02 3.83 -2.41
CA ARG A 102 10.28 4.05 -1.68
C ARG A 102 11.20 2.86 -1.91
N ILE A 103 12.46 3.14 -2.22
CA ILE A 103 13.49 2.14 -2.50
C ILE A 103 14.59 2.28 -1.45
N TYR A 104 14.85 1.19 -0.75
CA TYR A 104 15.92 1.08 0.24
C TYR A 104 17.02 0.20 -0.34
N LEU A 105 18.27 0.69 -0.32
CA LEU A 105 19.44 -0.04 -0.78
C LEU A 105 20.43 -0.23 0.38
N THR A 106 21.11 -1.37 0.45
CA THR A 106 22.24 -1.51 1.40
C THR A 106 23.51 -0.84 0.90
N ASP A 107 23.64 -0.67 -0.42
CA ASP A 107 24.77 0.01 -1.08
C ASP A 107 24.25 0.84 -2.26
N LEU A 108 24.47 2.16 -2.26
CA LEU A 108 24.09 3.03 -3.37
C LEU A 108 24.89 2.78 -4.65
N ALA A 109 26.00 2.03 -4.58
CA ALA A 109 26.70 1.57 -5.78
C ALA A 109 25.81 0.69 -6.68
N ASP A 110 24.77 0.06 -6.11
CA ASP A 110 23.81 -0.76 -6.86
C ASP A 110 22.69 0.06 -7.54
N PHE A 111 22.66 1.39 -7.35
CA PHE A 111 21.56 2.26 -7.79
C PHE A 111 21.24 2.13 -9.29
N ASP A 112 22.24 2.21 -10.16
CA ASP A 112 22.01 2.16 -11.61
C ASP A 112 21.45 0.80 -12.06
N ALA A 113 21.94 -0.28 -11.47
CA ALA A 113 21.50 -1.63 -11.77
C ALA A 113 20.05 -1.88 -11.33
N VAL A 114 19.69 -1.39 -10.13
CA VAL A 114 18.31 -1.45 -9.63
C VAL A 114 17.39 -0.53 -10.45
N ASN A 115 17.84 0.67 -10.81
CA ASN A 115 17.05 1.63 -11.56
C ASN A 115 16.75 1.16 -12.99
N ALA A 116 17.67 0.44 -13.62
CA ALA A 116 17.45 -0.18 -14.93
C ALA A 116 16.29 -1.18 -14.87
N VAL A 117 16.27 -2.06 -13.86
CA VAL A 117 15.17 -3.02 -13.65
C VAL A 117 13.87 -2.29 -13.32
N TYR A 118 13.91 -1.32 -12.40
CA TYR A 118 12.73 -0.54 -12.02
C TYR A 118 12.05 0.13 -13.22
N ALA A 119 12.84 0.66 -14.16
CA ALA A 119 12.34 1.33 -15.36
C ALA A 119 11.62 0.38 -16.34
N GLU A 120 11.81 -0.94 -16.24
CA GLU A 120 11.09 -1.92 -17.07
C GLU A 120 9.60 -2.04 -16.69
N TYR A 121 9.23 -1.68 -15.45
CA TYR A 121 7.88 -1.87 -14.90
C TYR A 121 7.00 -0.61 -14.95
N PHE A 122 7.59 0.56 -15.16
CA PHE A 122 6.88 1.83 -15.12
C PHE A 122 7.00 2.61 -16.43
N ASN A 123 5.94 3.35 -16.75
CA ASN A 123 5.89 4.30 -17.86
C ASN A 123 5.47 5.68 -17.33
N GLU A 124 5.68 6.74 -18.12
CA GLU A 124 5.20 8.07 -17.75
C GLU A 124 3.66 8.13 -17.67
N PRO A 125 3.06 8.86 -16.71
CA PRO A 125 3.73 9.57 -15.60
C PRO A 125 4.25 8.59 -14.53
N TYR A 126 5.53 8.72 -14.17
CA TYR A 126 6.16 7.86 -13.16
C TYR A 126 5.63 8.17 -11.76
N PRO A 127 5.59 7.17 -10.85
CA PRO A 127 5.27 7.41 -9.44
C PRO A 127 6.24 8.39 -8.79
N ALA A 128 5.78 9.11 -7.77
CA ALA A 128 6.70 9.83 -6.89
C ALA A 128 7.67 8.83 -6.23
N ARG A 129 8.95 9.18 -6.08
CA ARG A 129 9.96 8.23 -5.61
C ARG A 129 10.95 8.85 -4.63
N ALA A 130 11.28 8.09 -3.59
CA ALA A 130 12.45 8.32 -2.75
C ALA A 130 13.36 7.08 -2.78
N THR A 131 14.67 7.30 -2.86
CA THR A 131 15.68 6.23 -2.80
C THR A 131 16.76 6.60 -1.79
N MET A 132 17.11 5.67 -0.90
CA MET A 132 18.09 5.93 0.15
C MET A 132 18.90 4.68 0.48
N GLN A 133 20.12 4.91 0.98
CA GLN A 133 20.91 3.83 1.58
C GLN A 133 20.48 3.61 3.03
N VAL A 134 20.39 2.35 3.44
CA VAL A 134 20.13 1.94 4.82
C VAL A 134 21.23 1.01 5.33
N ALA A 135 21.34 0.87 6.66
CA ALA A 135 22.41 0.07 7.26
C ALA A 135 22.26 -1.44 7.01
N ALA A 136 21.03 -1.95 6.95
CA ALA A 136 20.71 -3.35 6.69
C ALA A 136 19.24 -3.49 6.29
N LEU A 137 18.93 -4.59 5.59
CA LEU A 137 17.58 -5.00 5.24
C LEU A 137 17.31 -6.44 5.73
N PRO A 138 16.03 -6.86 5.86
CA PRO A 138 15.68 -8.22 6.26
C PRO A 138 16.36 -9.29 5.40
N LYS A 139 16.72 -10.41 6.04
CA LYS A 139 17.42 -11.55 5.41
C LYS A 139 18.77 -11.20 4.74
N GLY A 140 19.32 -10.02 4.97
CA GLY A 140 20.55 -9.57 4.31
C GLY A 140 20.35 -9.24 2.83
N SER A 141 19.12 -8.91 2.44
CA SER A 141 18.80 -8.41 1.10
C SER A 141 19.52 -7.09 0.81
N ARG A 142 19.70 -6.82 -0.49
CA ARG A 142 20.36 -5.62 -1.01
C ARG A 142 19.37 -4.52 -1.35
N VAL A 143 18.12 -4.89 -1.64
CA VAL A 143 17.06 -3.97 -2.06
C VAL A 143 15.72 -4.36 -1.44
N GLU A 144 14.99 -3.34 -0.98
CA GLU A 144 13.60 -3.43 -0.55
C GLU A 144 12.80 -2.30 -1.20
N ILE A 145 11.61 -2.60 -1.72
CA ILE A 145 10.74 -1.63 -2.40
C ILE A 145 9.34 -1.70 -1.79
N GLU A 146 8.81 -0.57 -1.35
CA GLU A 146 7.42 -0.42 -0.94
C GLU A 146 6.66 0.52 -1.88
N MET A 147 5.34 0.39 -1.91
CA MET A 147 4.48 1.13 -2.84
C MET A 147 3.17 1.59 -2.18
N ILE A 148 2.66 2.70 -2.69
CA ILE A 148 1.27 3.15 -2.45
C ILE A 148 0.60 3.23 -3.81
N ALA A 149 -0.58 2.61 -3.94
CA ALA A 149 -1.39 2.64 -5.14
C ALA A 149 -2.77 3.25 -4.87
N ASN A 150 -3.36 3.86 -5.89
CA ASN A 150 -4.73 4.36 -5.86
C ASN A 150 -5.69 3.24 -6.28
N VAL A 151 -6.73 3.01 -5.49
CA VAL A 151 -7.77 2.02 -5.80
C VAL A 151 -8.82 2.68 -6.70
N ARG A 152 -9.20 1.99 -7.79
CA ARG A 152 -10.17 2.46 -8.79
C ARG A 152 -11.62 2.29 -8.35
#